data_AF-A0A5C7IBB4-F1
#
_entry.id   AF-A0A5C7IBB4-F1
#
_cell.length_a   1.000
_cell.length_b   1.000
_cell.length_c   1.000
_cell.angle_alpha   90.00
_cell.angle_beta   90.00
_cell.angle_gamma   90.00
#
_symmetry.space_group_name_H-M   'P 1'
#
loop_
_entity.id
_entity.type
_entity.pdbx_description
1 polymer ?
#
loop_
_entity_poly.entity_id
_entity_poly.type
_entity_poly.pdbx_seq_one_letter_code
_entity_poly.pdbx_strand_id
1 'polypeptide(L)'
;MSTSTDILSALSNPDVNMVGVYGQSGIGKVLELAGNAARDNKKNRIVPRHIQLAVRNNEELSKLLGSVMIANGGVLPNIHQTLLPKKVGKGKGDIGSASQEF
;
A
#
# COMPACT_ATOMS: atom_id res chain seq x y z
N MET A 1 6.58 44.40 0.67
CA MET A 1 7.38 43.55 1.58
C MET A 1 6.48 42.90 2.62
N SER A 2 5.46 42.13 2.23
CA SER A 2 4.57 41.42 3.20
C SER A 2 4.50 39.92 2.96
N THR A 3 4.68 39.48 1.70
CA THR A 3 4.41 38.10 1.30
C THR A 3 5.29 37.05 2.00
N SER A 4 6.57 37.33 2.25
CA SER A 4 7.45 36.35 2.90
C SER A 4 7.22 36.22 4.42
N THR A 5 6.87 37.30 5.11
CA THR A 5 6.50 37.29 6.54
C THR A 5 5.16 36.62 6.78
N ASP A 6 4.22 36.78 5.84
CA ASP A 6 2.91 36.13 5.89
C ASP A 6 3.03 34.60 5.72
N ILE A 7 3.91 34.14 4.82
CA ILE A 7 4.21 32.70 4.63
C ILE A 7 4.90 32.11 5.87
N LEU A 8 5.88 32.80 6.44
CA LEU A 8 6.57 32.32 7.66
C LEU A 8 5.63 32.26 8.86
N SER A 9 4.72 33.23 9.01
CA SER A 9 3.68 33.18 10.05
C SER A 9 2.70 32.02 9.85
N ALA A 10 2.33 31.73 8.59
CA ALA A 10 1.48 30.59 8.27
C ALA A 10 2.14 29.23 8.54
N LEU A 11 3.45 29.11 8.33
CA LEU A 11 4.23 27.91 8.68
C LEU A 11 4.47 27.77 10.18
N SER A 12 4.38 28.86 10.95
CA SER A 12 4.45 28.82 12.42
C SER A 12 3.17 28.31 13.08
N ASN A 13 2.06 28.18 12.33
CA ASN A 13 0.83 27.56 12.85
C ASN A 13 1.08 26.06 13.06
N PRO A 14 0.98 25.56 14.30
CA PRO A 14 1.23 24.16 14.60
C PRO A 14 0.28 23.23 13.84
N ASP A 15 -0.96 23.66 13.58
CA ASP A 15 -1.93 22.87 12.81
C ASP A 15 -1.53 22.74 11.33
N VAL A 16 -1.04 23.81 10.71
CA VAL A 16 -0.59 23.82 9.31
C VAL A 16 0.71 23.03 9.17
N ASN A 17 1.62 23.18 10.14
CA ASN A 17 2.88 22.44 10.17
C ASN A 17 2.64 20.94 10.46
N MET A 18 1.74 20.58 11.37
CA MET A 18 1.34 19.20 11.64
C MET A 18 0.69 18.58 10.40
N VAL A 19 -0.28 19.24 9.77
CA VAL A 19 -0.91 18.70 8.56
C VAL A 19 0.08 18.61 7.39
N GLY A 20 0.97 19.60 7.24
CA GLY A 20 2.00 19.61 6.21
C GLY A 20 3.03 18.50 6.39
N VAL A 21 3.63 18.38 7.57
CA VAL A 21 4.70 17.40 7.85
C VAL A 21 4.14 15.98 7.99
N TYR A 22 3.03 15.77 8.71
CA TYR A 22 2.43 14.44 8.87
C TYR A 22 1.68 14.01 7.60
N GLY A 23 1.11 14.95 6.84
CA GLY A 23 0.51 14.67 5.54
C GLY A 23 1.53 14.18 4.51
N GLN A 24 2.73 14.77 4.50
CA GLN A 24 3.86 14.30 3.67
C GLN A 24 4.33 12.90 4.09
N SER A 25 4.39 12.63 5.41
CA SER A 25 4.79 11.32 5.94
C SER A 25 3.83 10.20 5.52
N GLY A 26 2.52 10.44 5.60
CA GLY A 26 1.50 9.44 5.24
C GLY A 26 1.50 9.09 3.75
N ILE A 27 1.49 10.09 2.87
CA ILE A 27 1.47 9.89 1.41
C ILE A 27 2.80 9.30 0.92
N GLY A 28 3.92 9.78 1.47
CA GLY A 28 5.26 9.29 1.14
C GLY A 28 5.42 7.82 1.48
N LYS A 29 4.98 7.38 2.66
CA LYS A 29 5.09 5.98 3.11
C LYS A 29 4.31 5.02 2.21
N VAL A 30 3.08 5.37 1.83
CA VAL A 30 2.26 4.54 0.94
C VAL A 30 2.92 4.42 -0.44
N LEU A 31 3.45 5.53 -0.96
CA LEU A 31 4.06 5.56 -2.29
C LEU A 31 5.37 4.77 -2.35
N GLU A 32 6.20 4.85 -1.30
CA GLU A 32 7.42 4.06 -1.16
C GLU A 32 7.12 2.55 -1.19
N LEU A 33 6.17 2.11 -0.34
CA LEU A 33 5.78 0.71 -0.26
C LEU A 33 5.11 0.20 -1.54
N ALA A 34 4.25 1.02 -2.16
CA ALA A 34 3.62 0.67 -3.44
C ALA A 34 4.63 0.63 -4.59
N GLY A 35 5.66 1.47 -4.54
CA GLY A 35 6.79 1.44 -5.47
C GLY A 35 7.61 0.15 -5.34
N ASN A 36 7.89 -0.29 -4.11
CA ASN A 36 8.54 -1.57 -3.85
C ASN A 36 7.69 -2.74 -4.37
N ALA A 37 6.39 -2.76 -4.07
CA ALA A 37 5.47 -3.77 -4.59
C ALA A 37 5.41 -3.78 -6.14
N ALA A 38 5.50 -2.62 -6.81
CA ALA A 38 5.56 -2.55 -8.27
C ALA A 38 6.84 -3.19 -8.82
N ARG A 39 7.98 -2.93 -8.18
CA ARG A 39 9.29 -3.51 -8.52
C ARG A 39 9.30 -5.02 -8.33
N ASP A 40 8.72 -5.52 -7.24
CA ASP A 40 8.60 -6.96 -6.98
C ASP A 40 7.77 -7.67 -8.05
N ASN A 41 6.73 -7.00 -8.55
CA ASN A 41 5.93 -7.47 -9.68
C ASN A 41 6.56 -7.18 -11.06
N LYS A 42 7.82 -6.73 -11.09
CA LYS A 42 8.59 -6.40 -12.31
C LYS A 42 7.87 -5.38 -13.21
N LYS A 43 7.16 -4.42 -12.61
CA LYS A 43 6.47 -3.33 -13.31
C LYS A 43 7.11 -1.99 -12.96
N ASN A 44 7.18 -1.10 -13.95
CA ASN A 44 7.70 0.26 -13.76
C ASN A 44 6.61 1.27 -13.34
N ARG A 45 5.32 0.90 -13.46
CA ARG A 45 4.18 1.75 -13.12
C ARG A 45 3.46 1.19 -11.90
N ILE A 46 3.12 2.08 -10.95
CA ILE A 46 2.24 1.76 -9.83
C ILE A 46 0.80 1.62 -10.36
N VAL A 47 0.16 0.49 -10.10
CA VAL A 47 -1.25 0.23 -10.41
C VAL A 47 -2.01 -0.03 -9.10
N PRO A 48 -3.37 0.02 -9.09
CA PRO A 48 -4.13 -0.13 -7.85
C PRO A 48 -3.81 -1.40 -7.05
N ARG A 49 -3.43 -2.50 -7.73
CA ARG A 49 -2.94 -3.73 -7.09
C ARG A 49 -1.72 -3.51 -6.20
N HIS A 50 -0.74 -2.71 -6.64
CA HIS A 50 0.46 -2.44 -5.84
C HIS A 50 0.14 -1.62 -4.59
N ILE A 51 -0.81 -0.69 -4.70
CA ILE A 51 -1.30 0.10 -3.56
C ILE A 51 -2.00 -0.82 -2.56
N GLN A 52 -2.89 -1.71 -3.03
CA GLN A 52 -3.56 -2.69 -2.18
C GLN A 52 -2.56 -3.60 -1.46
N LEU A 53 -1.55 -4.12 -2.16
CA LEU A 53 -0.51 -4.95 -1.56
C LEU A 53 0.28 -4.18 -0.50
N ALA A 54 0.68 -2.94 -0.78
CA ALA A 54 1.41 -2.10 0.16
C ALA A 54 0.61 -1.80 1.44
N VAL A 55 -0.67 -1.43 1.27
CA VAL A 55 -1.56 -1.08 2.40
C VAL A 55 -1.87 -2.29 3.26
N ARG A 56 -2.20 -3.43 2.65
CA ARG A 56 -2.67 -4.61 3.40
C ARG A 56 -1.54 -5.45 3.99
N ASN A 57 -0.31 -5.34 3.48
CA ASN A 57 0.88 -5.95 4.10
C ASN A 57 1.50 -5.10 5.22
N ASN A 58 1.12 -3.82 5.34
CA ASN A 58 1.60 -2.96 6.41
C ASN A 58 0.55 -2.86 7.52
N GLU A 59 0.93 -3.16 8.77
CA GLU A 59 -0.01 -3.22 9.89
C GLU A 59 -0.67 -1.87 10.19
N GLU A 60 0.10 -0.79 10.21
CA GLU A 60 -0.38 0.56 10.51
C GLU A 60 -1.37 1.05 9.43
N LEU A 61 -1.00 0.90 8.15
CA LEU A 61 -1.84 1.29 7.03
C LEU A 61 -3.09 0.41 6.90
N SER A 62 -2.99 -0.89 7.18
CA SER A 62 -4.13 -1.81 7.14
C SER A 62 -5.17 -1.49 8.21
N LYS A 63 -4.71 -1.10 9.41
CA LYS A 63 -5.59 -0.62 10.49
C LYS A 63 -6.21 0.74 10.14
N LEU A 64 -5.40 1.68 9.67
CA LEU A 64 -5.85 3.03 9.31
C LEU A 64 -6.86 3.03 8.15
N LEU A 65 -6.65 2.16 7.16
CA LEU A 65 -7.48 2.06 5.95
C LEU A 65 -8.39 0.82 5.96
N GLY A 66 -8.72 0.30 7.15
CA GLY A 66 -9.47 -0.95 7.31
C GLY A 66 -10.81 -0.96 6.57
N SER A 67 -11.57 0.14 6.69
CA SER A 67 -12.90 0.33 6.06
C SER A 67 -12.86 0.89 4.64
N VAL A 68 -11.68 1.27 4.14
CA VAL A 68 -11.53 1.89 2.82
C VAL A 68 -11.44 0.81 1.74
N MET A 69 -12.23 0.98 0.67
CA MET A 69 -12.15 0.14 -0.52
C MET A 69 -11.20 0.76 -1.54
N ILE A 70 -10.18 0.00 -1.94
CA ILE A 70 -9.30 0.37 -3.05
C ILE A 70 -9.84 -0.29 -4.32
N ALA A 71 -10.42 0.51 -5.21
CA ALA A 71 -10.93 0.03 -6.49
C ALA A 71 -9.81 -0.64 -7.31
N ASN A 72 -10.12 -1.75 -7.98
CA ASN A 72 -9.20 -2.56 -8.79
C ASN A 72 -7.95 -3.07 -8.03
N GLY A 73 -7.97 -3.09 -6.69
CA GLY A 73 -6.85 -3.56 -5.88
C GLY A 73 -6.80 -5.08 -5.67
N GLY A 74 -7.94 -5.77 -5.77
CA GLY A 74 -8.06 -7.19 -5.41
C GLY A 74 -7.80 -7.46 -3.92
N VAL A 75 -7.41 -8.70 -3.58
CA VAL A 75 -7.14 -9.14 -2.20
C VAL A 75 -5.80 -9.83 -2.06
N LEU A 76 -5.24 -9.92 -0.85
CA LEU A 76 -4.03 -10.71 -0.63
C LEU A 76 -4.32 -12.19 -0.92
N PRO A 77 -3.43 -12.90 -1.61
CA PRO A 77 -3.56 -14.34 -1.79
C PRO A 77 -3.53 -15.03 -0.42
N ASN A 78 -4.62 -15.68 -0.05
CA ASN A 78 -4.73 -16.44 1.19
C ASN A 78 -5.64 -17.65 0.98
N ILE A 79 -5.13 -18.85 1.17
CA ILE A 79 -5.88 -20.11 1.05
C ILE A 79 -5.91 -20.76 2.43
N HIS A 80 -7.11 -20.97 2.99
CA HIS A 80 -7.26 -21.63 4.28
C HIS A 80 -6.74 -23.08 4.21
N GLN A 81 -6.02 -23.55 5.24
CA GLN A 81 -5.35 -24.86 5.22
C GLN A 81 -6.28 -26.03 4.93
N THR A 82 -7.53 -25.95 5.37
CA THR A 82 -8.57 -26.97 5.10
C THR A 82 -8.91 -27.11 3.61
N LEU A 83 -8.69 -26.06 2.82
CA LEU A 83 -8.94 -26.04 1.39
C LEU A 83 -7.75 -26.54 0.57
N LEU A 84 -6.56 -26.65 1.19
CA LEU A 84 -5.43 -27.27 0.51
C LEU A 84 -5.67 -28.78 0.39
N PRO A 85 -5.31 -29.39 -0.75
CA PRO A 85 -5.37 -30.83 -0.90
C PRO A 85 -4.51 -31.48 0.18
N LYS A 86 -5.07 -32.48 0.87
CA LYS A 86 -4.28 -33.31 1.80
C LYS A 86 -3.13 -33.90 1.00
N LYS A 87 -1.89 -33.68 1.47
CA LYS A 87 -0.66 -34.05 0.78
C LYS A 87 -0.65 -35.55 0.43
N VAL A 88 -0.96 -35.89 -0.81
CA VAL A 88 -0.74 -37.21 -1.39
C VAL A 88 0.29 -37.04 -2.49
N GLY A 89 1.53 -37.49 -2.27
CA GLY A 89 2.54 -37.62 -3.32
C GLY A 89 3.41 -36.40 -3.62
N LYS A 90 4.66 -36.69 -3.97
CA LYS A 90 5.80 -35.79 -4.26
C LYS A 90 5.57 -35.00 -5.55
N GLY A 91 5.76 -33.68 -5.51
CA GLY A 91 5.84 -32.84 -6.70
C GLY A 91 5.94 -31.37 -6.33
N LYS A 92 7.17 -30.84 -6.32
CA LYS A 92 7.46 -29.42 -6.09
C LYS A 92 7.04 -28.66 -7.36
N GLY A 93 5.75 -28.45 -7.54
CA GLY A 93 5.21 -27.52 -8.52
C GLY A 93 4.85 -26.24 -7.79
N ASP A 94 5.49 -25.13 -8.16
CA ASP A 94 5.00 -23.80 -7.81
C ASP A 94 3.49 -23.78 -8.06
N ILE A 95 2.72 -23.69 -6.96
CA ILE A 95 1.27 -23.59 -7.02
C ILE A 95 1.01 -22.24 -7.66
N GLY A 96 0.79 -22.27 -8.97
CA GLY A 96 0.53 -21.11 -9.78
C GLY A 96 -0.51 -20.25 -9.09
N SER A 97 -0.17 -18.98 -8.91
CA SER A 97 -1.06 -17.92 -8.49
C SER A 97 -2.22 -17.87 -9.49
N ALA A 98 -3.25 -18.68 -9.24
CA ALA A 98 -4.48 -18.66 -10.01
C ALA A 98 -5.09 -17.27 -9.85
N SER A 99 -5.25 -16.61 -11.00
CA SER A 99 -5.93 -15.34 -11.19
C SER A 99 -5.13 -14.10 -10.74
N GLN A 100 -4.04 -13.82 -11.46
CA GLN A 100 -3.54 -12.46 -11.68
C GLN A 100 -3.80 -12.06 -13.13
N GLU A 101 -5.07 -12.00 -13.53
CA GLU A 101 -5.43 -11.38 -14.81
C GLU A 101 -6.44 -10.27 -14.54
N PHE A 102 -6.17 -9.13 -15.19
CA PHE A 102 -6.79 -7.79 -15.15
C PHE A 102 -6.28 -6.84 -14.05
#